data_AF-A0A1G2Y9S4-F1
#
_entry.id   AF-A0A1G2Y9S4-F1
#
_cell.length_a   1.000
_cell.length_b   1.000
_cell.length_c   1.000
_cell.angle_alpha   90.00
_cell.angle_beta   90.00
_cell.angle_gamma   90.00
#
_symmetry.space_group_name_H-M   'P 1'
#
loop_
_entity.id
_entity.type
_entity.pdbx_description
1 polymer ?
#
loop_
_entity_poly.entity_id
_entity_poly.type
_entity_poly.pdbx_seq_one_letter_code
_entity_poly.pdbx_strand_id
1 'polypeptide(L)'
;MINFEAMDTILYIISGPLFLISFAAHLYVRIRLKPKNNSAIDDYYYEFEDQHPAYVKYTRWSKITFAGISMAALLLFIAIAI
;
A
#
# COMPACT_ATOMS: atom_id res chain seq x y z
N MET A 1 -25.45 15.31 19.87
CA MET A 1 -25.44 13.87 20.16
C MET A 1 -25.27 13.18 18.80
N ILE A 2 -24.04 12.83 18.44
CA ILE A 2 -23.80 12.09 17.19
C ILE A 2 -24.27 10.67 17.47
N ASN A 3 -25.25 10.19 16.71
CA ASN A 3 -25.80 8.85 16.87
C ASN A 3 -24.71 7.83 16.50
N PHE A 4 -24.40 6.90 17.40
CA PHE A 4 -23.35 5.88 17.19
C PHE A 4 -23.58 5.06 15.91
N GLU A 5 -24.84 4.70 15.62
CA GLU A 5 -25.26 4.07 14.36
C GLU A 5 -24.80 4.83 13.10
N ALA A 6 -24.84 6.16 13.13
CA ALA A 6 -24.39 6.99 12.01
C ALA A 6 -22.86 7.05 11.93
N MET A 7 -22.17 7.00 13.07
CA MET A 7 -20.71 7.03 13.14
C MET A 7 -20.08 5.76 12.56
N ASP A 8 -20.65 4.59 12.86
CA ASP A 8 -20.17 3.30 12.35
C ASP A 8 -20.41 3.20 10.85
N THR A 9 -21.58 3.63 10.38
CA THR A 9 -21.91 3.67 8.95
C THR A 9 -20.94 4.55 8.16
N ILE A 10 -20.60 5.74 8.69
CA ILE A 10 -19.63 6.65 8.08
C ILE A 10 -18.23 5.99 8.05
N LEU A 11 -17.82 5.33 9.13
CA LEU A 11 -16.55 4.62 9.17
C LEU A 11 -16.49 3.52 8.12
N TYR A 12 -17.52 2.69 7.94
CA TYR A 12 -17.53 1.67 6.91
C TYR A 12 -17.47 2.24 5.49
N ILE A 13 -18.24 3.30 5.22
CA ILE A 13 -18.29 3.95 3.89
C ILE A 13 -16.95 4.58 3.52
N ILE A 14 -16.18 5.09 4.50
CA ILE A 14 -14.87 5.67 4.24
C ILE A 14 -13.80 4.58 4.19
N SER A 15 -13.80 3.67 5.16
CA SER A 15 -12.74 2.68 5.35
C SER A 15 -12.72 1.63 4.23
N GLY A 16 -13.89 1.18 3.76
CA GLY A 16 -13.99 0.17 2.71
C GLY A 16 -13.33 0.60 1.38
N PRO A 17 -13.76 1.71 0.77
CA PRO A 17 -13.13 2.24 -0.43
C PRO A 17 -11.67 2.63 -0.22
N LEU A 18 -11.32 3.21 0.93
CA LEU A 18 -9.94 3.56 1.25
C LEU A 18 -9.03 2.34 1.27
N PHE A 19 -9.51 1.22 1.85
CA PHE A 19 -8.80 -0.06 1.84
C PHE A 19 -8.67 -0.61 0.42
N LEU A 20 -9.74 -0.63 -0.37
CA LEU A 20 -9.71 -1.14 -1.75
C LEU A 20 -8.77 -0.34 -2.65
N ILE A 21 -8.82 0.99 -2.59
CA ILE A 21 -7.94 1.88 -3.37
C ILE A 21 -6.48 1.67 -2.93
N SER A 22 -6.22 1.61 -1.62
CA SER A 22 -4.88 1.39 -1.10
C SER A 22 -4.33 0.02 -1.49
N PHE A 23 -5.16 -1.02 -1.43
CA PHE A 23 -4.81 -2.38 -1.83
C PHE A 23 -4.52 -2.46 -3.33
N ALA A 24 -5.41 -1.91 -4.17
CA ALA A 24 -5.22 -1.87 -5.61
C ALA A 24 -3.95 -1.08 -5.99
N ALA A 25 -3.69 0.06 -5.34
CA ALA A 25 -2.47 0.83 -5.53
C ALA A 25 -1.21 0.03 -5.15
N HIS A 26 -1.23 -0.68 -4.02
CA HIS A 26 -0.10 -1.52 -3.61
C HIS A 26 0.16 -2.66 -4.61
N LEU A 27 -0.91 -3.31 -5.06
CA LEU A 27 -0.84 -4.42 -6.00
C LEU A 27 -0.34 -3.93 -7.37
N TYR A 28 -0.78 -2.76 -7.81
CA TYR A 28 -0.29 -2.08 -9.00
C TYR A 28 1.20 -1.72 -8.91
N VAL A 29 1.65 -1.14 -7.79
CA VAL A 29 3.09 -0.88 -7.55
C VAL A 29 3.87 -2.19 -7.60
N ARG A 30 3.37 -3.26 -6.98
CA ARG A 30 4.04 -4.55 -6.91
C ARG A 30 4.07 -5.30 -8.24
N ILE A 31 3.10 -5.10 -9.14
CA ILE A 31 3.13 -5.72 -10.47
C ILE A 31 3.90 -4.87 -11.47
N ARG A 32 3.65 -3.56 -11.50
CA ARG A 32 4.14 -2.67 -12.56
C ARG A 32 5.51 -2.07 -12.28
N LEU A 33 5.82 -1.79 -11.01
CA LEU A 33 7.10 -1.20 -10.60
C LEU A 33 8.09 -2.23 -10.06
N LYS A 34 7.67 -3.50 -9.88
CA LYS A 34 8.62 -4.57 -9.56
C LYS A 34 9.60 -4.68 -10.73
N PRO A 35 10.90 -4.45 -10.50
CA PRO A 35 11.90 -4.59 -11.55
C PRO A 35 11.79 -6.01 -12.10
N LYS A 36 11.55 -6.12 -13.40
CA LYS A 36 11.48 -7.41 -14.09
C LYS A 36 12.92 -7.91 -14.13
N ASN A 37 13.27 -8.90 -13.29
CA ASN A 37 14.56 -9.61 -13.28
C ASN A 37 14.93 -10.27 -14.63
N ASN A 38 14.18 -10.04 -15.70
CA ASN A 38 14.40 -10.69 -16.97
C ASN A 38 15.14 -9.74 -17.92
N SER A 39 16.46 -9.92 -17.93
CA SER A 39 17.43 -9.73 -19.00
C SER A 39 18.52 -8.70 -18.67
N ALA A 40 19.71 -9.24 -18.37
CA ALA A 40 21.02 -8.56 -18.28
C ALA A 40 21.39 -7.80 -16.98
N ILE A 41 20.63 -7.92 -15.90
CA ILE A 41 20.95 -7.26 -14.59
C ILE A 41 21.45 -8.27 -13.54
N ASP A 42 21.44 -9.57 -13.82
CA ASP A 42 21.91 -10.59 -12.86
C ASP A 42 23.46 -10.59 -12.69
N ASP A 43 24.19 -9.88 -13.56
CA ASP A 43 25.65 -9.73 -13.50
C ASP A 43 26.11 -8.35 -12.96
N TYR A 44 25.18 -7.48 -12.54
CA TYR A 44 25.54 -6.17 -11.99
C TYR A 44 25.50 -6.18 -10.46
N TYR A 45 26.69 -5.99 -9.85
CA TYR A 45 26.97 -5.83 -8.42
C TYR A 45 25.75 -5.48 -7.54
N TYR A 46 25.32 -6.45 -6.73
CA TYR A 46 24.32 -6.32 -5.66
C TYR A 46 24.55 -5.11 -4.74
N GLU A 47 25.81 -4.65 -4.62
CA GLU A 47 26.22 -3.51 -3.79
C GLU A 47 25.71 -2.14 -4.29
N PHE A 48 25.25 -2.03 -5.55
CA PHE A 48 24.72 -0.78 -6.14
C PHE A 48 23.24 -0.86 -6.52
N GLU A 49 22.57 -1.97 -6.23
CA GLU A 49 21.16 -2.19 -6.56
C GLU A 49 20.24 -1.18 -5.84
N ASP A 50 20.63 -0.78 -4.63
CA ASP A 50 19.97 0.26 -3.82
C ASP A 50 20.06 1.68 -4.43
N GLN A 51 21.05 1.93 -5.29
CA GLN A 51 21.25 3.23 -5.95
C GLN A 51 20.52 3.33 -7.31
N HIS A 52 19.94 2.24 -7.81
CA HIS A 52 19.23 2.26 -9.07
C HIS A 52 17.95 3.12 -8.95
N PRO A 53 17.74 4.12 -9.81
CA PRO A 53 16.63 5.06 -9.68
C PRO A 53 15.25 4.39 -9.79
N ALA A 54 15.17 3.22 -10.44
CA ALA A 54 13.96 2.40 -10.48
C ALA A 54 13.68 1.68 -9.15
N TYR A 55 14.72 1.18 -8.48
CA TYR A 55 14.61 0.49 -7.19
C TYR A 55 14.28 1.46 -6.05
N VAL A 56 14.86 2.67 -6.05
CA VAL A 56 14.52 3.74 -5.09
C VAL A 56 13.05 4.18 -5.23
N LYS A 57 12.54 4.28 -6.47
CA LYS A 57 11.13 4.59 -6.70
C LYS A 57 10.23 3.44 -6.24
N TYR A 58 10.56 2.20 -6.59
CA TYR A 58 9.80 1.01 -6.17
C TYR A 58 9.69 0.92 -4.64
N THR A 59 10.81 1.05 -3.93
CA THR A 59 10.84 0.98 -2.46
C THR A 59 10.08 2.12 -1.78
N ARG A 60 10.17 3.36 -2.28
CA ARG A 60 9.36 4.49 -1.75
C ARG A 60 7.86 4.27 -1.94
N TRP A 61 7.42 3.94 -3.16
CA TRP A 61 6.00 3.71 -3.43
C TRP A 61 5.47 2.47 -2.71
N SER A 62 6.29 1.44 -2.57
CA SER A 62 5.95 0.24 -1.80
C SER A 62 5.76 0.56 -0.31
N LYS A 63 6.65 1.35 0.31
CA LYS A 63 6.52 1.78 1.71
C LYS A 63 5.28 2.63 1.95
N ILE A 64 4.98 3.59 1.06
CA ILE A 64 3.80 4.46 1.19
C ILE A 64 2.51 3.64 1.08
N THR A 65 2.43 2.77 0.07
CA THR A 65 1.24 1.92 -0.12
C THR A 65 1.06 0.92 1.01
N PHE A 66 2.15 0.36 1.53
CA PHE A 66 2.12 -0.52 2.70
C PHE A 66 1.64 0.23 3.97
N ALA A 67 2.15 1.44 4.22
CA ALA A 67 1.67 2.27 5.32
C ALA A 67 0.18 2.61 5.17
N GLY A 68 -0.28 2.90 3.95
CA GLY A 68 -1.69 3.14 3.64
C GLY A 68 -2.57 1.92 3.92
N ILE A 69 -2.13 0.71 3.52
CA ILE A 69 -2.84 -0.54 3.84
C ILE A 69 -2.92 -0.75 5.34
N SER A 70 -1.80 -0.61 6.06
CA SER A 70 -1.75 -0.79 7.51
C SER A 70 -2.68 0.19 8.23
N MET A 71 -2.70 1.46 7.79
CA MET A 71 -3.60 2.48 8.34
C MET A 71 -5.08 2.14 8.07
N ALA A 72 -5.40 1.73 6.84
CA ALA A 72 -6.76 1.34 6.46
C ALA A 72 -7.22 0.06 7.21
N ALA A 73 -6.32 -0.89 7.42
CA ALA A 73 -6.61 -2.10 8.20
C ALA A 73 -6.87 -1.78 9.68
N LEU A 74 -6.12 -0.85 10.27
CA LEU A 74 -6.37 -0.38 11.63
C LEU A 74 -7.72 0.34 11.75
N LEU A 75 -8.07 1.17 10.77
CA LEU A 75 -9.38 1.84 10.72
C LEU A 75 -10.54 0.84 10.60
N LEU A 76 -10.41 -0.15 9.72
CA LEU A 76 -11.40 -1.23 9.60
C LEU A 76 -11.51 -2.05 10.88
N PHE A 77 -10.40 -2.33 11.55
CA PHE A 77 -10.40 -3.05 12.82
C PHE A 77 -11.17 -2.28 13.90
N ILE A 78 -10.95 -0.97 14.01
CA ILE A 78 -11.69 -0.11 14.95
C ILE A 78 -13.18 -0.10 14.60
N ALA A 79 -13.55 0.01 13.33
CA ALA A 79 -14.94 0.02 12.88
C ALA A 79 -15.68 -1.31 13.13
N ILE A 80 -14.97 -2.43 13.24
CA ILE A 80 -15.55 -3.74 13.58
C ILE A 80 -15.60 -3.94 15.10
N ALA A 81 -14.66 -3.36 15.84
CA ALA A 81 -14.49 -3.58 17.28
C ALA A 81 -15.39 -2.70 18.16
N ILE A 82 -15.89 -1.58 17.61
CA ILE A 82 -16.93 -0.73 18.22
C ILE A 82 -18.29 -1.34 17.92
#